data_AF-A0A1A2P3W8-F1
#
_entry.id   AF-A0A1A2P3W8-F1
#
_cell.length_a   1.000
_cell.length_b   1.000
_cell.length_c   1.000
_cell.angle_alpha   90.00
_cell.angle_beta   90.00
_cell.angle_gamma   90.00
#
_symmetry.space_group_name_H-M   'P 1'
#
loop_
_entity.id
_entity.type
_entity.pdbx_description
1 polymer ?
#
loop_
_entity_poly.entity_id
_entity_poly.type
_entity_poly.pdbx_seq_one_letter_code
_entity_poly.pdbx_strand_id
1 'polypeptide(L)'
;MSNETQCVPDADLTYSSSGGAVCLDYDWAANQCLRLTEDSVAKVPCADRAAIRPDMAVIGAVDVSYCREGGIAHSVRHFTICTLAGNKDCKGRTIGK
;
A
#
# COMPACT_ATOMS: atom_id res chain seq x y z
N MET A 1 -7.02 5.82 -27.13
CA MET A 1 -6.97 6.23 -25.71
C MET A 1 -6.97 4.96 -24.89
N SER A 2 -5.95 4.70 -24.08
CA SER A 2 -6.01 3.55 -23.15
C SER A 2 -7.09 3.85 -22.10
N ASN A 3 -7.86 2.83 -21.70
CA ASN A 3 -8.90 3.01 -20.67
C ASN A 3 -8.31 3.26 -19.28
N GLU A 4 -6.99 3.17 -19.13
CA GLU A 4 -6.24 3.43 -17.88
C GLU A 4 -6.47 4.85 -17.33
N THR A 5 -6.73 5.82 -18.21
CA THR A 5 -7.00 7.21 -17.81
C THR A 5 -8.36 7.40 -17.12
N GLN A 6 -9.18 6.35 -17.03
CA GLN A 6 -10.43 6.36 -16.26
C GLN A 6 -10.19 6.24 -14.75
N CYS A 7 -9.00 5.82 -14.32
CA CYS A 7 -8.64 5.72 -12.92
C CYS A 7 -8.10 7.04 -12.36
N VAL A 8 -8.27 7.21 -11.04
CA VAL A 8 -7.53 8.23 -10.32
C VAL A 8 -6.03 7.98 -10.52
N PRO A 9 -5.21 9.00 -10.80
CA PRO A 9 -3.81 8.79 -11.18
C PRO A 9 -2.95 8.08 -10.13
N ASP A 10 -3.37 8.08 -8.86
CA ASP A 10 -2.68 7.44 -7.74
C ASP A 10 -3.37 6.16 -7.24
N ALA A 11 -4.17 5.51 -8.09
CA ALA A 11 -4.62 4.14 -7.86
C ALA A 11 -3.41 3.20 -7.81
N ASP A 12 -3.42 2.24 -6.89
CA ASP A 12 -2.29 1.32 -6.70
C ASP A 12 -2.08 0.38 -7.88
N LEU A 13 -3.18 -0.15 -8.42
CA LEU A 13 -3.18 -1.00 -9.62
C LEU A 13 -4.35 -0.61 -10.53
N THR A 14 -4.10 -0.64 -11.84
CA THR A 14 -5.12 -0.41 -12.85
C THR A 14 -5.17 -1.57 -13.81
N TYR A 15 -6.37 -2.11 -14.03
CA TYR A 15 -6.61 -3.14 -15.04
C TYR A 15 -7.56 -2.59 -16.10
N SER A 16 -7.10 -2.53 -17.35
CA SER A 16 -7.90 -2.04 -18.47
C SER A 16 -8.45 -3.19 -19.31
N SER A 17 -9.68 -3.03 -19.78
CA SER A 17 -10.36 -3.93 -20.71
C SER A 17 -11.10 -3.11 -21.76
N SER A 18 -11.61 -3.73 -22.83
CA SER A 18 -12.41 -3.02 -23.84
C SER A 18 -13.68 -2.37 -23.27
N GLY A 19 -14.17 -2.83 -22.11
CA GLY A 19 -15.36 -2.29 -21.44
C GLY A 19 -15.09 -1.20 -20.41
N GLY A 20 -13.82 -0.88 -20.11
CA GLY A 20 -13.44 0.12 -19.12
C GLY A 20 -12.24 -0.32 -18.27
N ALA A 21 -11.94 0.44 -17.22
CA ALA A 21 -10.87 0.13 -16.28
C ALA A 21 -11.38 -0.18 -14.87
N VAL A 22 -10.62 -1.00 -14.15
CA VAL A 22 -10.76 -1.26 -12.72
C VAL A 22 -9.59 -0.62 -12.00
N CYS A 23 -9.90 0.24 -11.03
CA CYS A 23 -8.93 0.98 -10.22
C CYS A 23 -8.92 0.33 -8.83
N LEU A 24 -7.80 -0.27 -8.48
CA LEU A 24 -7.65 -1.03 -7.26
C LEU A 24 -6.70 -0.31 -6.30
N ASP A 25 -7.06 -0.36 -5.03
CA ASP A 25 -6.20 0.01 -3.92
C ASP A 25 -5.68 -1.26 -3.23
N TYR A 26 -4.53 -1.16 -2.58
CA TYR A 26 -3.99 -2.24 -1.79
C TYR A 26 -4.86 -2.53 -0.55
N ASP A 27 -5.15 -3.81 -0.33
CA ASP A 27 -5.88 -4.29 0.85
C ASP A 27 -4.95 -4.40 2.07
N TRP A 28 -4.69 -3.23 2.69
CA TRP A 28 -3.83 -3.10 3.86
C TRP A 28 -4.45 -3.74 5.11
N ALA A 29 -3.68 -4.58 5.80
CA ALA A 29 -4.07 -5.13 7.11
C ALA A 29 -2.89 -5.15 8.08
N ALA A 30 -3.12 -4.79 9.34
CA ALA A 30 -2.06 -4.61 10.35
C ALA A 30 -1.25 -5.89 10.65
N ASN A 31 -1.83 -7.06 10.40
CA ASN A 31 -1.22 -8.37 10.65
C ASN A 31 -0.84 -9.11 9.35
N GLN A 32 -0.87 -8.43 8.20
CA GLN A 32 -0.51 -9.03 6.91
C GLN A 32 0.54 -8.16 6.22
N CYS A 33 1.40 -8.82 5.45
CA CYS A 33 2.37 -8.16 4.60
C CYS A 33 1.97 -8.31 3.14
N LEU A 34 2.33 -7.31 2.35
CA LEU A 34 2.19 -7.31 0.90
C LEU A 34 3.56 -7.47 0.28
N ARG A 35 3.65 -8.32 -0.75
CA ARG A 35 4.76 -8.31 -1.69
C ARG A 35 4.28 -7.61 -2.95
N LEU A 36 4.92 -6.49 -3.26
CA LEU A 36 4.61 -5.69 -4.44
C LEU A 36 5.62 -6.03 -5.55
N THR A 37 5.12 -6.22 -6.76
CA THR A 37 5.91 -6.21 -7.99
C THR A 37 5.39 -5.08 -8.87
N GLU A 38 6.00 -4.87 -10.03
CA GLU A 38 5.53 -3.87 -11.01
C GLU A 38 4.04 -4.06 -11.36
N ASP A 39 3.62 -5.31 -11.59
CA ASP A 39 2.27 -5.60 -12.11
C ASP A 39 1.34 -6.34 -11.14
N SER A 40 1.77 -6.58 -9.89
CA SER A 40 1.01 -7.44 -8.97
C SER A 40 1.26 -7.16 -7.50
N VAL A 41 0.26 -7.51 -6.70
CA VAL A 41 0.31 -7.51 -5.24
C VAL A 41 -0.14 -8.85 -4.71
N ALA A 42 0.59 -9.38 -3.73
CA ALA A 42 0.21 -10.60 -3.04
C ALA A 42 0.31 -10.44 -1.52
N LYS A 43 -0.69 -10.95 -0.80
CA LYS A 43 -0.60 -11.15 0.64
C LYS A 43 0.38 -12.27 0.93
N VAL A 44 1.39 -11.99 1.75
CA VAL A 44 2.46 -12.93 2.11
C VAL A 44 2.72 -12.91 3.62
N PRO A 45 3.34 -13.96 4.18
CA PRO A 45 3.81 -13.92 5.56
C PRO A 45 4.83 -12.81 5.78
N CYS A 46 4.73 -12.11 6.91
CA CYS A 46 5.68 -11.06 7.29
C CYS A 46 7.09 -11.56 7.64
N ALA A 47 7.37 -12.86 7.57
CA ALA A 47 8.75 -13.34 7.70
C ALA A 47 9.64 -12.90 6.51
N ASP A 48 9.04 -12.57 5.36
CA ASP A 48 9.76 -12.11 4.17
C ASP A 48 10.24 -10.65 4.35
N ARG A 49 11.56 -10.46 4.19
CA ARG A 49 12.22 -9.13 4.24
C ARG A 49 11.84 -8.24 3.07
N ALA A 50 11.51 -8.82 1.92
CA ALA A 50 11.11 -8.08 0.73
C ALA A 50 9.63 -7.66 0.77
N ALA A 51 8.86 -8.18 1.73
CA ALA A 51 7.48 -7.77 1.93
C ALA A 51 7.40 -6.51 2.79
N ILE A 52 6.29 -5.77 2.63
CA ILE A 52 5.99 -4.55 3.38
C ILE A 52 4.70 -4.71 4.18
N ARG A 53 4.60 -4.03 5.32
CA ARG A 53 3.37 -3.93 6.12
C ARG A 53 3.00 -2.48 6.38
N PRO A 54 1.71 -2.17 6.61
CA PRO A 54 1.31 -0.83 7.02
C PRO A 54 1.78 -0.55 8.46
N ASP A 55 2.36 0.62 8.68
CA ASP A 55 2.71 1.17 10.01
C ASP A 55 1.64 2.16 10.48
N MET A 56 1.30 3.10 9.61
CA MET A 56 0.41 4.21 9.91
C MET A 56 -0.16 4.81 8.61
N ALA A 57 -1.42 5.24 8.65
CA ALA A 57 -2.00 6.08 7.62
C ALA A 57 -1.93 7.55 8.05
N VAL A 58 -1.39 8.41 7.20
CA VAL A 58 -1.30 9.85 7.43
C VAL A 58 -2.26 10.55 6.48
N ILE A 59 -3.36 11.06 7.04
CA ILE A 59 -4.39 11.77 6.28
C ILE A 59 -3.94 13.22 6.05
N GLY A 60 -4.16 13.73 4.84
CA GLY A 60 -3.73 15.07 4.39
C GLY A 60 -2.31 15.11 3.82
N ALA A 61 -1.55 14.02 3.89
CA ALA A 61 -0.21 13.95 3.33
C ALA A 61 -0.24 13.73 1.81
N VAL A 62 0.76 14.28 1.11
CA VAL A 62 0.96 14.11 -0.34
C VAL A 62 2.29 13.42 -0.68
N ASP A 63 3.07 13.10 0.34
CA ASP A 63 4.39 12.47 0.21
C ASP A 63 4.68 11.58 1.42
N VAL A 64 5.88 10.99 1.42
CA VAL A 64 6.33 10.03 2.44
C VAL A 64 7.19 10.66 3.54
N SER A 65 7.28 11.99 3.63
CA SER A 65 8.15 12.68 4.60
C SER A 65 7.80 12.39 6.07
N TYR A 66 6.55 12.00 6.33
CA TYR A 66 6.07 11.57 7.65
C TYR A 66 6.44 10.13 8.01
N CYS A 67 7.02 9.38 7.07
CA CYS A 67 7.32 7.97 7.23
C CYS A 67 8.79 7.74 7.61
N ARG A 68 9.02 6.83 8.56
CA ARG A 68 10.37 6.54 9.08
C ARG A 68 11.26 5.77 8.12
N GLU A 69 10.67 4.87 7.32
CA GLU A 69 11.40 4.02 6.38
C GLU A 69 10.97 4.29 4.93
N GLY A 70 9.67 4.29 4.70
CA GLY A 70 9.08 4.56 3.41
C GLY A 70 7.56 4.48 3.48
N GLY A 71 6.91 4.57 2.33
CA GLY A 71 5.46 4.51 2.24
C GLY A 71 4.99 4.60 0.81
N ILE A 72 3.67 4.56 0.66
CA ILE A 72 2.98 4.71 -0.62
C ILE A 72 2.11 5.96 -0.49
N ALA A 73 2.44 6.98 -1.29
CA ALA A 73 1.76 8.26 -1.26
C ALA A 73 0.67 8.30 -2.33
N HIS A 74 -0.54 8.63 -1.89
CA HIS A 74 -1.69 8.89 -2.73
C HIS A 74 -1.92 10.40 -2.74
N SER A 75 -1.08 11.09 -3.52
CA SER A 75 -1.00 12.55 -3.52
C SER A 75 -2.23 13.24 -4.13
N VAL A 76 -3.00 12.56 -4.97
CA VAL A 76 -4.26 13.08 -5.52
C VAL A 76 -5.37 12.98 -4.49
N ARG A 77 -5.39 11.89 -3.70
CA ARG A 77 -6.38 11.64 -2.66
C ARG A 77 -5.98 12.15 -1.27
N HIS A 78 -4.81 12.78 -1.15
CA HIS A 78 -4.25 13.37 0.06
C HIS A 78 -4.15 12.40 1.24
N PHE A 79 -3.55 11.24 1.04
CA PHE A 79 -3.10 10.39 2.15
C PHE A 79 -1.84 9.62 1.80
N THR A 80 -1.09 9.22 2.82
CA THR A 80 0.09 8.36 2.69
C THR A 80 -0.03 7.18 3.63
N ILE A 81 0.25 5.98 3.12
CA ILE A 81 0.41 4.78 3.94
C ILE A 81 1.90 4.58 4.20
N CYS A 82 2.35 4.83 5.44
CA CYS A 82 3.71 4.53 5.85
C CYS A 82 3.88 3.02 6.01
N THR A 83 5.04 2.50 5.58
CA THR A 83 5.32 1.07 5.54
C THR A 83 6.61 0.72 6.26
N LEU A 84 6.68 -0.53 6.72
CA LEU A 84 7.86 -1.15 7.31
C LEU A 84 8.14 -2.48 6.60
N ALA A 85 9.40 -2.92 6.60
CA ALA A 85 9.74 -4.27 6.16
C ALA A 85 9.02 -5.33 7.01
N GLY A 86 8.55 -6.41 6.38
CA GLY A 86 7.73 -7.43 7.04
C GLY A 86 8.43 -8.09 8.23
N ASN A 87 9.73 -8.36 8.09
CA ASN A 87 10.49 -9.08 9.10
C ASN A 87 10.88 -8.23 10.33
N LYS A 88 10.52 -6.94 10.34
CA LYS A 88 10.72 -6.08 11.50
C LYS A 88 9.57 -6.33 12.46
N ASP A 89 9.88 -7.00 13.56
CA ASP A 89 9.01 -7.35 14.68
C ASP A 89 7.53 -6.97 14.49
N CYS A 90 6.74 -7.95 14.01
CA CYS A 90 5.31 -8.02 14.29
C CYS A 90 5.04 -8.33 15.76
N LYS A 91 5.92 -7.90 16.70
CA LYS A 91 5.61 -7.96 18.12
C LYS A 91 4.41 -7.06 18.29
N GLY A 92 3.25 -7.70 18.31
CA GLY A 92 1.98 -7.07 18.56
C GLY A 92 2.19 -6.08 19.69
N ARG A 93 1.65 -4.88 19.51
CA ARG A 93 1.28 -4.08 20.66
C ARG A 93 0.34 -4.98 21.46
N THR A 94 0.89 -5.74 22.41
CA THR A 94 0.13 -6.36 23.47
C THR A 94 -0.53 -5.18 24.14
N ILE A 95 -1.81 -4.98 23.84
CA ILE A 95 -2.68 -4.20 24.70
C ILE A 95 -2.67 -5.02 25.99
N GLY A 96 -1.87 -4.56 26.95
CA GLY A 96 -1.87 -5.09 28.30
C GLY A 96 -3.32 -5.10 28.79
N LYS A 97 -3.69 -6.22 29.42
CA LYS A 97 -4.93 -6.37 30.16
C LYS A 97 -5.14 -5.24 31.16
#